data_AF-A0AAN9V0D4-F1
#
_entry.id   AF-A0AAN9V0D4-F1
#
_cell.length_a   1.000
_cell.length_b   1.000
_cell.length_c   1.000
_cell.angle_alpha   90.00
_cell.angle_beta   90.00
_cell.angle_gamma   90.00
#
_symmetry.space_group_name_H-M   'P 1'
#
loop_
_entity.id
_entity.type
_entity.pdbx_description
1 polymer ?
#
loop_
_entity_poly.entity_id
_entity_poly.type
_entity_poly.pdbx_seq_one_letter_code
_entity_poly.pdbx_strand_id
1 'polypeptide(L)'
;MDIPSEASCTTCTFAQDFSNYWTAVLFFRARNGTFHQVAQKGNVYFEESNGGMTVYYIPSYGNTKVTAFQPGFRMIVGDPTLRTKEEASRYRQLTYTCLQDPMTRTNETLDMPKEPCPAGIMANLRFPTCWDGVNLDSPDHASHISYPESGTFEDGGPCPSTHPVRIPQLFYEVIWDTTPFNDKSEWPEDGSQPFVWSYGDATGYGNHGDYMFGWKGDALQIAMDTNCNGDRCPELEYQEIQNGNQCIKKPTVQEDLDGCKSVQVSPFRFRANV
;
A
#
# COMPACT_ATOMS: atom_id res chain seq x y z
N MET A 1 9.65 15.91 -13.57
CA MET A 1 8.38 16.45 -13.06
C MET A 1 8.21 15.95 -11.65
N ASP A 2 8.04 16.86 -10.69
CA ASP A 2 7.74 16.53 -9.30
C ASP A 2 6.21 16.40 -9.16
N ILE A 3 5.70 15.19 -9.39
CA ILE A 3 4.25 14.92 -9.49
C ILE A 3 3.50 15.39 -8.23
N PRO A 4 3.98 15.12 -7.00
CA PRO A 4 3.36 15.65 -5.78
C PRO A 4 3.23 17.18 -5.73
N SER A 5 4.12 17.94 -6.38
CA SER A 5 4.07 19.41 -6.36
C SER A 5 2.95 20.01 -7.20
N GLU A 6 2.42 19.26 -8.15
CA GLU A 6 1.26 19.69 -8.95
C GLU A 6 -0.04 19.61 -8.14
N ALA A 7 0.01 18.96 -6.97
CA ALA A 7 -1.19 18.63 -6.23
C ALA A 7 -1.79 19.77 -5.41
N SER A 8 -3.10 19.94 -5.56
CA SER A 8 -3.85 21.04 -4.94
C SER A 8 -4.61 20.63 -3.67
N CYS A 9 -4.83 19.33 -3.49
CA CYS A 9 -5.40 18.75 -2.28
C CYS A 9 -4.82 17.34 -2.03
N THR A 10 -5.16 16.73 -0.90
CA THR A 10 -4.81 15.34 -0.58
C THR A 10 -5.99 14.56 -0.02
N THR A 11 -5.99 13.24 -0.21
CA THR A 11 -6.96 12.31 0.41
C THR A 11 -6.53 11.82 1.79
N CYS A 12 -5.32 12.14 2.25
CA CYS A 12 -4.80 11.73 3.55
C CYS A 12 -5.36 12.59 4.70
N THR A 13 -5.45 12.04 5.91
CA THR A 13 -5.87 12.79 7.12
C THR A 13 -4.86 13.86 7.54
N PHE A 14 -3.56 13.63 7.32
CA PHE A 14 -2.56 14.68 7.45
C PHE A 14 -2.62 15.60 6.23
N ALA A 15 -3.06 16.84 6.43
CA ALA A 15 -3.30 17.80 5.35
C ALA A 15 -2.02 18.27 4.65
N GLN A 16 -0.84 17.97 5.21
CA GLN A 16 0.46 18.25 4.62
C GLN A 16 1.00 17.12 3.72
N ASP A 17 0.36 15.96 3.67
CA ASP A 17 0.87 14.81 2.91
C ASP A 17 0.29 14.77 1.49
N PHE A 18 1.08 15.18 0.50
CA PHE A 18 0.72 15.12 -0.93
C PHE A 18 1.45 13.98 -1.65
N SER A 19 1.98 13.01 -0.90
CA SER A 19 2.74 11.89 -1.46
C SER A 19 1.86 11.01 -2.35
N ASN A 20 2.46 10.35 -3.34
CA ASN A 20 1.72 9.42 -4.19
C ASN A 20 2.00 8.00 -3.72
N TYR A 21 0.93 7.22 -3.57
CA TYR A 21 0.96 5.83 -3.12
C TYR A 21 0.24 4.97 -4.14
N TRP A 22 0.89 3.92 -4.60
CA TRP A 22 0.31 3.09 -5.63
C TRP A 22 0.58 1.60 -5.40
N THR A 23 -0.38 0.78 -5.80
CA THR A 23 -0.29 -0.67 -5.90
C THR A 23 -1.21 -1.12 -7.03
N ALA A 24 -1.00 -2.34 -7.52
CA ALA A 24 -1.83 -2.90 -8.59
C ALA A 24 -3.29 -3.09 -8.17
N VAL A 25 -4.17 -3.21 -9.17
CA VAL A 25 -5.60 -3.43 -8.93
C VAL A 25 -5.88 -4.93 -8.83
N LEU A 26 -6.66 -5.34 -7.84
CA LEU A 26 -7.08 -6.73 -7.69
C LEU A 26 -8.39 -6.99 -8.46
N PHE A 27 -8.46 -8.12 -9.16
CA PHE A 27 -9.65 -8.62 -9.83
C PHE A 27 -10.06 -9.97 -9.26
N PHE A 28 -11.37 -10.23 -9.23
CA PHE A 28 -11.96 -11.54 -9.05
C PHE A 28 -12.29 -12.13 -10.42
N ARG A 29 -11.74 -13.30 -10.73
CA ARG A 29 -12.08 -14.08 -11.92
C ARG A 29 -13.16 -15.10 -11.56
N ALA A 30 -14.37 -14.83 -12.01
CA ALA A 30 -15.51 -15.71 -11.77
C ALA A 30 -15.42 -16.99 -12.63
N ARG A 31 -16.19 -18.01 -12.24
CA ARG A 31 -16.28 -19.33 -12.89
C ARG A 31 -16.60 -19.27 -14.37
N ASN A 32 -17.43 -18.31 -14.78
CA ASN A 32 -17.81 -18.07 -16.18
C ASN A 32 -16.68 -17.39 -17.00
N GLY A 33 -15.54 -17.08 -16.38
CA GLY A 33 -14.39 -16.42 -16.99
C GLY A 33 -14.44 -14.89 -16.98
N THR A 34 -15.48 -14.26 -16.43
CA THR A 34 -15.53 -12.79 -16.30
C THR A 34 -14.63 -12.30 -15.18
N PHE A 35 -14.14 -11.07 -15.32
CA PHE A 35 -13.32 -10.40 -14.31
C PHE A 35 -14.13 -9.27 -13.70
N HIS A 36 -14.09 -9.19 -12.37
CA HIS A 36 -14.73 -8.14 -11.59
C HIS A 36 -13.64 -7.41 -10.82
N GLN A 37 -13.56 -6.08 -10.96
CA GLN A 37 -12.64 -5.31 -10.14
C GLN A 37 -13.06 -5.45 -8.66
N VAL A 38 -12.11 -5.78 -7.80
CA VAL A 38 -12.34 -5.79 -6.36
C VAL A 38 -12.18 -4.37 -5.84
N ALA A 39 -13.16 -3.87 -5.11
CA ALA A 39 -13.08 -2.54 -4.51
C ALA A 39 -12.09 -2.53 -3.34
N GLN A 40 -11.41 -1.40 -3.15
CA GLN A 40 -10.74 -1.12 -1.88
C GLN A 40 -11.74 -0.54 -0.89
N LYS A 41 -11.59 -0.86 0.40
CA LYS A 41 -12.37 -0.24 1.48
C LYS A 41 -11.47 0.33 2.56
N GLY A 42 -12.03 1.26 3.33
CA GLY A 42 -11.35 1.83 4.49
C GLY A 42 -11.01 0.76 5.53
N ASN A 43 -9.90 0.98 6.22
CA ASN A 43 -9.48 0.17 7.37
C ASN A 43 -10.28 0.55 8.61
N VAL A 44 -10.08 -0.20 9.70
CA VAL A 44 -10.65 0.13 11.01
C VAL A 44 -10.23 1.56 11.38
N TYR A 45 -11.19 2.37 11.85
CA TYR A 45 -11.09 3.81 12.12
C TYR A 45 -11.04 4.73 10.89
N PHE A 46 -10.97 4.18 9.68
CA PHE A 46 -10.97 4.93 8.42
C PHE A 46 -12.10 4.47 7.48
N GLU A 47 -13.15 3.87 8.01
CA GLU A 47 -14.25 3.25 7.25
C GLU A 47 -15.00 4.25 6.36
N GLU A 48 -14.98 5.53 6.73
CA GLU A 48 -15.56 6.61 5.93
C GLU A 48 -14.75 6.93 4.67
N SER A 49 -13.57 6.34 4.49
CA SER A 49 -12.73 6.55 3.31
C SER A 49 -13.34 5.90 2.08
N ASN A 50 -13.39 6.63 0.96
CA ASN A 50 -13.87 6.10 -0.31
C ASN A 50 -12.77 5.27 -1.03
N GLY A 51 -12.37 4.14 -0.44
CA GLY A 51 -11.26 3.28 -0.90
C GLY A 51 -9.88 3.80 -0.51
N GLY A 52 -8.84 3.43 -1.25
CA GLY A 52 -7.46 3.79 -0.95
C GLY A 52 -6.76 2.75 -0.06
N MET A 53 -5.77 3.22 0.69
CA MET A 53 -4.97 2.39 1.59
C MET A 53 -4.66 3.15 2.87
N THR A 54 -4.43 2.43 3.97
CA THR A 54 -3.85 3.04 5.16
C THR A 54 -2.34 3.06 5.01
N VAL A 55 -1.76 4.26 5.07
CA VAL A 55 -0.33 4.47 4.97
C VAL A 55 0.22 4.80 6.35
N TYR A 56 1.23 4.05 6.76
CA TYR A 56 1.94 4.26 8.01
C TYR A 56 3.33 4.79 7.71
N TYR A 57 3.70 5.86 8.42
CA TYR A 57 5.08 6.32 8.56
C TYR A 57 5.52 6.00 9.98
N ILE A 58 6.21 4.87 10.14
CA ILE A 58 6.59 4.39 11.47
C ILE A 58 8.02 4.84 11.75
N PRO A 59 8.25 5.64 12.82
CA PRO A 59 9.60 5.97 13.24
C PRO A 59 10.30 4.71 13.78
N SER A 60 11.62 4.74 13.91
CA SER A 60 12.35 3.56 14.38
C SER A 60 11.94 3.17 15.80
N TYR A 61 11.81 1.86 16.03
CA TYR A 61 11.72 1.30 17.36
C TYR A 61 13.02 1.58 18.14
N GLY A 62 12.89 1.86 19.45
CA GLY A 62 14.04 2.04 20.35
C GLY A 62 14.65 3.44 20.44
N ASN A 63 13.91 4.50 20.09
CA ASN A 63 14.34 5.91 20.19
C ASN A 63 15.58 6.28 19.35
N THR A 64 15.83 5.56 18.26
CA THR A 64 16.85 5.97 17.30
C THR A 64 16.28 7.01 16.33
N LYS A 65 17.06 8.05 16.06
CA LYS A 65 16.65 9.10 15.13
C LYS A 65 16.58 8.53 13.71
N VAL A 66 15.48 8.83 13.01
CA VAL A 66 15.29 8.55 11.59
C VAL A 66 15.32 9.84 10.79
N THR A 67 15.79 9.75 9.55
CA THR A 67 15.76 10.84 8.57
C THR A 67 14.53 10.68 7.71
N ALA A 68 13.61 11.66 7.74
CA ALA A 68 12.46 11.66 6.85
C ALA A 68 12.88 11.72 5.38
N PHE A 69 12.01 11.23 4.50
CA PHE A 69 12.13 11.38 3.06
C PHE A 69 12.15 12.86 2.66
N GLN A 70 12.69 13.17 1.47
CA GLN A 70 12.90 14.54 0.99
C GLN A 70 12.26 14.74 -0.40
N PRO A 71 12.00 15.98 -0.84
CA PRO A 71 11.47 16.26 -2.19
C PRO A 71 12.30 15.57 -3.28
N GLY A 72 11.61 14.82 -4.16
CA GLY A 72 12.25 13.99 -5.18
C GLY A 72 12.51 12.55 -4.75
N PHE A 73 12.27 12.18 -3.49
CA PHE A 73 12.43 10.80 -3.03
C PHE A 73 11.37 9.88 -3.64
N ARG A 74 11.80 8.75 -4.22
CA ARG A 74 10.90 7.77 -4.84
C ARG A 74 11.38 6.37 -4.51
N MET A 75 10.45 5.45 -4.26
CA MET A 75 10.82 4.05 -4.10
C MET A 75 9.75 3.09 -4.56
N ILE A 76 10.21 1.92 -5.03
CA ILE A 76 9.38 0.76 -5.34
C ILE A 76 9.84 -0.40 -4.44
N VAL A 77 8.88 -1.16 -3.94
CA VAL A 77 9.11 -2.45 -3.27
C VAL A 77 8.34 -3.54 -4.00
N GLY A 78 8.92 -4.73 -4.13
CA GLY A 78 8.32 -5.83 -4.88
C GLY A 78 8.74 -5.85 -6.35
N ASP A 79 8.20 -6.83 -7.09
CA ASP A 79 8.50 -7.03 -8.50
C ASP A 79 7.33 -7.77 -9.18
N PRO A 80 6.61 -7.14 -10.12
CA PRO A 80 5.40 -7.70 -10.75
C PRO A 80 5.67 -8.93 -11.62
N THR A 81 6.93 -9.30 -11.85
CA THR A 81 7.32 -10.47 -12.65
C THR A 81 7.43 -11.75 -11.84
N LEU A 82 7.49 -11.67 -10.50
CA LEU A 82 7.73 -12.83 -9.65
C LEU A 82 6.52 -13.76 -9.56
N ARG A 83 6.76 -15.07 -9.62
CA ARG A 83 5.70 -16.10 -9.57
C ARG A 83 6.00 -17.25 -8.60
N THR A 84 7.12 -17.18 -7.88
CA THR A 84 7.55 -18.22 -6.94
C THR A 84 7.83 -17.65 -5.55
N LYS A 85 7.71 -18.52 -4.55
CA LYS A 85 7.98 -18.16 -3.15
C LYS A 85 9.44 -17.78 -2.95
N GLU A 86 10.34 -18.51 -3.58
CA GLU A 86 11.79 -18.35 -3.45
C GLU A 86 12.22 -16.97 -3.92
N GLU A 87 11.70 -16.50 -5.06
CA GLU A 87 11.96 -15.15 -5.57
C GLU A 87 11.35 -14.07 -4.67
N ALA A 88 10.08 -14.25 -4.27
CA ALA A 88 9.36 -13.26 -3.46
C ALA A 88 9.95 -13.08 -2.06
N SER A 89 10.52 -14.15 -1.49
CA SER A 89 11.08 -14.15 -0.12
C SER A 89 12.24 -13.15 0.08
N ARG A 90 12.81 -12.59 -0.99
CA ARG A 90 13.80 -11.50 -0.90
C ARG A 90 13.19 -10.20 -0.37
N TYR A 91 11.89 -9.98 -0.58
CA TYR A 91 11.14 -8.87 -0.02
C TYR A 91 10.54 -9.33 1.30
N ARG A 92 11.14 -8.88 2.40
CA ARG A 92 10.95 -9.54 3.71
C ARG A 92 9.51 -9.51 4.23
N GLN A 93 8.65 -8.63 3.72
CA GLN A 93 7.33 -8.36 4.29
C GLN A 93 6.33 -7.82 3.23
N LEU A 94 6.28 -8.47 2.06
CA LEU A 94 5.17 -8.33 1.11
C LEU A 94 4.23 -9.50 1.29
N THR A 95 3.13 -9.28 2.00
CA THR A 95 2.28 -10.36 2.49
C THR A 95 0.80 -10.09 2.28
N TYR A 96 0.00 -11.12 2.53
CA TYR A 96 -1.44 -11.06 2.55
C TYR A 96 -1.97 -11.53 3.90
N THR A 97 -3.07 -10.97 4.33
CA THR A 97 -3.85 -11.45 5.47
C THR A 97 -5.28 -11.70 5.03
N CYS A 98 -5.76 -12.93 5.23
CA CYS A 98 -7.17 -13.26 5.05
C CYS A 98 -7.96 -12.84 6.29
N LEU A 99 -8.67 -11.71 6.20
CA LEU A 99 -9.35 -11.12 7.35
C LEU A 99 -10.56 -11.97 7.75
N GLN A 100 -10.51 -12.55 8.95
CA GLN A 100 -11.65 -13.23 9.56
C GLN A 100 -12.66 -12.22 10.13
N ASP A 101 -12.12 -11.09 10.58
CA ASP A 101 -12.83 -9.88 10.99
C ASP A 101 -11.92 -8.66 10.70
N PRO A 102 -12.43 -7.43 10.78
CA PRO A 102 -11.63 -6.23 10.50
C PRO A 102 -10.37 -6.03 11.37
N MET A 103 -10.29 -6.69 12.54
CA MET A 103 -9.17 -6.61 13.48
C MET A 103 -8.10 -7.69 13.26
N THR A 104 -8.32 -8.64 12.33
CA THR A 104 -7.34 -9.70 12.04
C THR A 104 -6.01 -9.11 11.56
N ARG A 105 -4.89 -9.45 12.22
CA ARG A 105 -3.51 -9.01 11.88
C ARG A 105 -2.45 -10.12 11.99
N THR A 106 -2.90 -11.37 11.99
CA THR A 106 -2.04 -12.55 12.15
C THR A 106 -2.14 -13.46 10.93
N ASN A 107 -1.29 -14.48 10.87
CA ASN A 107 -1.26 -15.48 9.79
C ASN A 107 -1.00 -14.86 8.40
N GLU A 108 -0.01 -13.97 8.32
CA GLU A 108 0.47 -13.43 7.05
C GLU A 108 1.00 -14.55 6.13
N THR A 109 0.62 -14.50 4.85
CA THR A 109 1.10 -15.40 3.79
C THR A 109 1.81 -14.61 2.69
N LEU A 110 2.70 -15.27 1.93
CA LEU A 110 3.36 -14.63 0.78
C LEU A 110 2.54 -14.77 -0.51
N ASP A 111 1.61 -15.72 -0.55
CA ASP A 111 0.69 -15.96 -1.67
C ASP A 111 -0.74 -15.51 -1.33
N MET A 112 -1.54 -15.33 -2.38
CA MET A 112 -2.95 -14.96 -2.26
C MET A 112 -3.72 -16.00 -1.42
N PRO A 113 -4.63 -15.55 -0.52
CA PRO A 113 -5.54 -16.42 0.20
C PRO A 113 -6.30 -17.39 -0.72
N LYS A 114 -6.34 -18.67 -0.35
CA LYS A 114 -6.98 -19.75 -1.13
C LYS A 114 -8.40 -20.06 -0.66
N GLU A 115 -8.86 -19.36 0.36
CA GLU A 115 -10.15 -19.54 1.01
C GLU A 115 -10.87 -18.18 1.06
N PRO A 116 -12.21 -18.16 1.01
CA PRO A 116 -12.99 -16.94 1.21
C PRO A 116 -12.59 -16.24 2.51
N CYS A 117 -12.39 -14.92 2.42
CA CYS A 117 -12.01 -14.10 3.58
C CYS A 117 -13.24 -13.32 4.05
N PRO A 118 -13.81 -13.63 5.22
CA PRO A 118 -15.08 -13.05 5.68
C PRO A 118 -15.11 -11.52 5.75
N ALA A 119 -13.96 -10.88 5.99
CA ALA A 119 -13.84 -9.42 6.07
C ALA A 119 -12.99 -8.80 4.96
N GLY A 120 -12.54 -9.57 3.96
CA GLY A 120 -11.71 -9.11 2.85
C GLY A 120 -10.27 -9.63 2.88
N ILE A 121 -9.50 -9.29 1.86
CA ILE A 121 -8.07 -9.61 1.77
C ILE A 121 -7.29 -8.32 2.03
N MET A 122 -6.38 -8.35 2.99
CA MET A 122 -5.43 -7.26 3.22
C MET A 122 -4.11 -7.59 2.54
N ALA A 123 -3.64 -6.70 1.66
CA ALA A 123 -2.27 -6.74 1.15
C ALA A 123 -1.41 -5.79 2.00
N ASN A 124 -0.31 -6.32 2.53
CA ASN A 124 0.63 -5.62 3.39
C ASN A 124 1.91 -5.37 2.60
N LEU A 125 2.31 -4.10 2.50
CA LEU A 125 3.52 -3.71 1.78
C LEU A 125 4.46 -2.92 2.69
N ARG A 126 5.45 -3.59 3.28
CA ARG A 126 6.46 -2.93 4.13
C ARG A 126 7.73 -2.65 3.32
N PHE A 127 8.02 -1.36 3.18
CA PHE A 127 9.17 -0.89 2.42
C PHE A 127 10.48 -1.06 3.20
N PRO A 128 11.62 -1.12 2.50
CA PRO A 128 12.94 -1.07 3.12
C PRO A 128 13.16 0.19 3.98
N THR A 129 14.00 0.09 5.00
CA THR A 129 14.17 1.13 6.05
C THR A 129 15.57 1.71 6.15
N CYS A 130 16.44 1.38 5.20
CA CYS A 130 17.80 1.88 5.12
C CYS A 130 18.03 2.55 3.77
N TRP A 131 18.61 3.74 3.79
CA TRP A 131 18.88 4.58 2.61
C TRP A 131 20.39 4.79 2.43
N ASP A 132 20.85 4.85 1.18
CA ASP A 132 22.27 5.10 0.82
C ASP A 132 22.81 6.47 1.27
N GLY A 133 21.91 7.40 1.62
CA GLY A 133 22.27 8.73 2.10
C GLY A 133 22.65 9.71 0.99
N VAL A 134 22.52 9.31 -0.28
CA VAL A 134 22.99 10.06 -1.44
C VAL A 134 21.87 10.21 -2.48
N ASN A 135 21.25 9.11 -2.92
CA ASN A 135 20.33 9.10 -4.04
C ASN A 135 18.89 9.17 -3.55
N LEU A 136 18.16 10.23 -3.90
CA LEU A 136 16.72 10.32 -3.63
C LEU A 136 15.91 9.37 -4.51
N ASP A 137 16.47 8.97 -5.65
CA ASP A 137 15.89 8.02 -6.57
C ASP A 137 17.01 7.28 -7.31
N SER A 138 16.76 6.04 -7.71
CA SER A 138 17.66 5.24 -8.55
C SER A 138 16.97 4.89 -9.88
N PRO A 139 17.71 4.52 -10.94
CA PRO A 139 17.08 4.18 -12.23
C PRO A 139 16.04 3.05 -12.16
N ASP A 140 16.17 2.16 -11.17
CA ASP A 140 15.23 1.07 -10.88
C ASP A 140 14.26 1.40 -9.72
N HIS A 141 14.33 2.61 -9.17
CA HIS A 141 13.58 3.08 -8.01
C HIS A 141 13.73 2.21 -6.74
N ALA A 142 14.75 1.35 -6.65
CA ALA A 142 14.89 0.38 -5.57
C ALA A 142 16.31 0.25 -5.02
N SER A 143 17.36 0.38 -5.85
CA SER A 143 18.74 0.11 -5.42
C SER A 143 19.33 1.09 -4.41
N HIS A 144 18.71 2.25 -4.21
CA HIS A 144 19.14 3.27 -3.25
C HIS A 144 18.58 3.03 -1.84
N ILE A 145 17.73 2.02 -1.67
CA ILE A 145 17.19 1.58 -0.38
C ILE A 145 17.47 0.09 -0.13
N SER A 146 17.50 -0.29 1.14
CA SER A 146 17.77 -1.68 1.54
C SER A 146 17.07 -2.03 2.84
N TYR A 147 16.77 -3.32 3.02
CA TYR A 147 16.31 -3.84 4.30
C TYR A 147 17.51 -3.89 5.27
N PRO A 148 17.27 -3.90 6.60
CA PRO A 148 18.32 -4.13 7.58
C PRO A 148 19.17 -5.37 7.26
N GLU A 149 20.47 -5.33 7.50
CA GLU A 149 21.36 -6.45 7.15
C GLU A 149 21.02 -7.73 7.93
N SER A 150 20.45 -7.56 9.14
CA SER A 150 19.95 -8.64 10.00
C SER A 150 18.73 -8.17 10.79
N GLY A 151 17.94 -9.13 11.28
CA GLY A 151 16.71 -8.84 12.03
C GLY A 151 15.61 -8.20 11.17
N THR A 152 14.70 -7.53 11.86
CA THR A 152 13.54 -6.83 11.29
C THR A 152 13.59 -5.34 11.62
N PHE A 153 12.64 -4.57 11.09
CA PHE A 153 12.47 -3.17 11.48
C PHE A 153 12.06 -3.05 12.96
N GLU A 154 11.18 -3.95 13.38
CA GLU A 154 10.62 -4.07 14.73
C GLU A 154 11.70 -4.37 15.77
N ASP A 155 12.71 -5.16 15.39
CA ASP A 155 13.88 -5.48 16.24
C ASP A 155 14.97 -4.40 16.20
N GLY A 156 14.79 -3.32 15.42
CA GLY A 156 15.78 -2.26 15.26
C GLY A 156 17.05 -2.72 14.52
N GLY A 157 16.90 -3.64 13.57
CA GLY A 157 18.00 -4.22 12.80
C GLY A 157 18.97 -3.16 12.22
N PRO A 158 20.28 -3.43 12.20
CA PRO A 158 21.26 -2.48 11.69
C PRO A 158 21.13 -2.29 10.17
N CYS A 159 21.30 -1.06 9.73
CA CYS A 159 21.42 -0.79 8.31
C CYS A 159 22.80 -1.22 7.79
N PRO A 160 22.87 -1.79 6.57
CA PRO A 160 24.15 -2.16 5.97
C PRO A 160 25.00 -0.91 5.72
N SER A 161 26.32 -1.08 5.67
CA SER A 161 27.26 0.03 5.42
C SER A 161 27.04 0.73 4.08
N THR A 162 26.44 0.06 3.11
CA THR A 162 26.04 0.64 1.82
C THR A 162 24.80 1.53 1.91
N HIS A 163 23.97 1.36 2.95
CA HIS A 163 22.73 2.10 3.18
C HIS A 163 22.66 2.65 4.60
N PRO A 164 23.61 3.50 5.04
CA PRO A 164 23.83 3.76 6.46
C PRO A 164 22.74 4.63 7.12
N VAL A 165 21.86 5.28 6.34
CA VAL A 165 20.87 6.21 6.87
C VAL A 165 19.57 5.49 7.19
N ARG A 166 19.15 5.54 8.46
CA ARG A 166 17.83 5.05 8.86
C ARG A 166 16.74 6.00 8.39
N ILE A 167 15.73 5.46 7.75
CA ILE A 167 14.53 6.16 7.28
C ILE A 167 13.29 5.54 7.96
N PRO A 168 12.15 6.24 8.03
CA PRO A 168 10.90 5.68 8.55
C PRO A 168 10.50 4.41 7.79
N GLN A 169 9.84 3.46 8.45
CA GLN A 169 9.16 2.39 7.73
C GLN A 169 7.89 2.96 7.10
N LEU A 170 7.89 3.00 5.77
CA LEU A 170 6.65 3.16 5.02
C LEU A 170 5.97 1.79 4.94
N PHE A 171 4.71 1.74 5.37
CA PHE A 171 3.92 0.51 5.35
C PHE A 171 2.53 0.80 4.82
N TYR A 172 2.07 0.00 3.85
CA TYR A 172 0.70 0.05 3.35
C TYR A 172 -0.11 -1.13 3.88
N GLU A 173 -1.27 -0.84 4.46
CA GLU A 173 -2.37 -1.81 4.57
C GLU A 173 -3.42 -1.47 3.50
N VAL A 174 -3.55 -2.34 2.50
CA VAL A 174 -4.54 -2.20 1.42
C VAL A 174 -5.62 -3.26 1.61
N ILE A 175 -6.84 -2.87 1.95
CA ILE A 175 -7.94 -3.81 2.15
C ILE A 175 -8.80 -3.90 0.89
N TRP A 176 -8.74 -5.05 0.24
CA TRP A 176 -9.61 -5.44 -0.86
C TRP A 176 -10.88 -6.07 -0.33
N ASP A 177 -12.03 -5.48 -0.64
CA ASP A 177 -13.34 -5.98 -0.24
C ASP A 177 -13.76 -7.18 -1.09
N THR A 178 -13.23 -8.35 -0.75
CA THR A 178 -13.57 -9.61 -1.42
C THR A 178 -14.88 -10.21 -0.93
N THR A 179 -15.56 -9.57 0.03
CA THR A 179 -16.77 -10.12 0.66
C THR A 179 -17.92 -10.44 -0.31
N PRO A 180 -18.15 -9.67 -1.39
CA PRO A 180 -19.14 -10.03 -2.40
C PRO A 180 -18.81 -11.31 -3.18
N PHE A 181 -17.54 -11.74 -3.17
CA PHE A 181 -17.03 -12.89 -3.92
C PHE A 181 -16.75 -14.11 -3.03
N ASN A 182 -17.33 -14.16 -1.83
CA ASN A 182 -17.12 -15.26 -0.89
C ASN A 182 -17.96 -16.52 -1.22
N ASP A 183 -18.90 -16.44 -2.16
CA ASP A 183 -19.63 -17.62 -2.65
C ASP A 183 -18.70 -18.48 -3.51
N LYS A 184 -18.21 -19.59 -2.93
CA LYS A 184 -17.35 -20.56 -3.61
C LYS A 184 -17.98 -21.15 -4.87
N SER A 185 -19.30 -21.11 -5.06
CA SER A 185 -19.94 -21.60 -6.27
C SER A 185 -19.59 -20.75 -7.51
N GLU A 186 -19.19 -19.50 -7.29
CA GLU A 186 -18.72 -18.55 -8.31
C GLU A 186 -17.22 -18.67 -8.60
N TRP A 187 -16.47 -19.48 -7.85
CA TRP A 187 -15.02 -19.67 -8.04
C TRP A 187 -14.73 -20.65 -9.17
N PRO A 188 -13.51 -20.62 -9.76
CA PRO A 188 -13.10 -21.59 -10.77
C PRO A 188 -13.28 -23.05 -10.33
N GLU A 189 -13.90 -23.87 -11.19
CA GLU A 189 -14.18 -25.30 -10.91
C GLU A 189 -12.93 -26.14 -10.69
N ASP A 190 -11.83 -25.75 -11.32
CA ASP A 190 -10.54 -26.44 -11.24
C ASP A 190 -9.79 -26.15 -9.93
N GLY A 191 -10.36 -25.31 -9.04
CA GLY A 191 -9.74 -24.89 -7.80
C GLY A 191 -8.59 -23.90 -8.00
N SER A 192 -8.44 -23.32 -9.19
CA SER A 192 -7.47 -22.25 -9.43
C SER A 192 -7.80 -21.01 -8.60
N GLN A 193 -6.76 -20.22 -8.29
CA GLN A 193 -6.89 -18.99 -7.52
C GLN A 193 -7.82 -18.01 -8.25
N PRO A 194 -8.95 -17.59 -7.63
CA PRO A 194 -9.88 -16.64 -8.25
C PRO A 194 -9.37 -15.20 -8.25
N PHE A 195 -8.47 -14.82 -7.34
CA PHE A 195 -7.98 -13.44 -7.25
C PHE A 195 -6.71 -13.25 -8.07
N VAL A 196 -6.69 -12.19 -8.88
CA VAL A 196 -5.64 -11.95 -9.86
C VAL A 196 -5.32 -10.47 -9.92
N TRP A 197 -4.03 -10.14 -9.84
CA TRP A 197 -3.58 -8.77 -10.02
C TRP A 197 -3.79 -8.31 -11.46
N SER A 198 -3.92 -7.00 -11.66
CA SER A 198 -4.17 -6.37 -12.96
C SER A 198 -3.13 -6.70 -14.05
N TYR A 199 -1.94 -7.16 -13.66
CA TYR A 199 -0.87 -7.63 -14.56
C TYR A 199 -0.87 -9.16 -14.75
N GLY A 200 -1.95 -9.85 -14.37
CA GLY A 200 -2.17 -11.28 -14.64
C GLY A 200 -1.57 -12.24 -13.63
N ASP A 201 -1.06 -11.75 -12.49
CA ASP A 201 -0.54 -12.63 -11.43
C ASP A 201 -1.66 -13.17 -10.55
N ALA A 202 -1.93 -14.47 -10.67
CA ALA A 202 -2.85 -15.24 -9.83
C ALA A 202 -2.13 -16.01 -8.71
N THR A 203 -0.84 -15.77 -8.48
CA THR A 203 -0.08 -16.37 -7.36
C THR A 203 -0.03 -15.43 -6.16
N GLY A 204 0.08 -14.12 -6.41
CA GLY A 204 0.27 -13.09 -5.40
C GLY A 204 1.74 -12.73 -5.15
N TYR A 205 2.70 -13.51 -5.66
CA TYR A 205 4.12 -13.29 -5.42
C TYR A 205 4.67 -12.02 -6.10
N GLY A 206 3.99 -11.49 -7.11
CA GLY A 206 4.38 -10.27 -7.79
C GLY A 206 3.94 -8.97 -7.10
N ASN A 207 3.41 -9.06 -5.86
CA ASN A 207 2.93 -7.90 -5.12
C ASN A 207 3.99 -6.79 -5.10
N HIS A 208 3.58 -5.55 -5.29
CA HIS A 208 4.47 -4.40 -5.26
C HIS A 208 3.73 -3.13 -4.88
N GLY A 209 4.51 -2.16 -4.41
CA GLY A 209 4.03 -0.85 -4.04
C GLY A 209 5.02 0.22 -4.44
N ASP A 210 4.48 1.36 -4.86
CA ASP A 210 5.24 2.50 -5.30
C ASP A 210 4.99 3.67 -4.35
N TYR A 211 6.02 4.49 -4.17
CA TYR A 211 5.98 5.67 -3.34
C TYR A 211 6.69 6.83 -4.04
N MET A 212 6.06 8.01 -4.00
CA MET A 212 6.71 9.28 -4.34
C MET A 212 6.44 10.28 -3.23
N PHE A 213 7.51 10.79 -2.62
CA PHE A 213 7.40 11.71 -1.48
C PHE A 213 6.76 13.04 -1.87
N GLY A 214 5.79 13.49 -1.06
CA GLY A 214 5.08 14.75 -1.26
C GLY A 214 4.71 15.49 0.01
N TRP A 215 5.32 15.18 1.16
CA TRP A 215 5.03 15.95 2.36
C TRP A 215 5.51 17.41 2.21
N LYS A 216 4.69 18.35 2.68
CA LYS A 216 5.01 19.78 2.65
C LYS A 216 6.02 20.15 3.73
N GLY A 217 7.06 20.88 3.33
CA GLY A 217 8.06 21.42 4.26
C GLY A 217 8.76 20.33 5.07
N ASP A 218 8.87 20.55 6.37
CA ASP A 218 9.48 19.64 7.34
C ASP A 218 8.44 18.79 8.10
N ALA A 219 7.17 18.80 7.68
CA ALA A 219 6.07 18.15 8.39
C ALA A 219 6.32 16.67 8.70
N LEU A 220 6.85 15.89 7.74
CA LEU A 220 7.18 14.49 8.01
C LEU A 220 8.32 14.35 9.02
N GLN A 221 9.36 15.18 8.95
CA GLN A 221 10.45 15.12 9.92
C GLN A 221 9.97 15.51 11.32
N ILE A 222 9.13 16.54 11.43
CA ILE A 222 8.45 16.91 12.69
C ILE A 222 7.71 15.68 13.21
N ALA A 223 6.94 14.99 12.36
CA ALA A 223 6.19 13.82 12.76
C ALA A 223 7.07 12.70 13.35
N MET A 224 8.21 12.46 12.72
CA MET A 224 9.17 11.45 13.16
C MET A 224 9.87 11.86 14.46
N ASP A 225 10.22 13.14 14.60
CA ASP A 225 10.92 13.66 15.77
C ASP A 225 10.01 13.75 17.02
N THR A 226 8.70 13.98 16.83
CA THR A 226 7.71 14.04 17.92
C THR A 226 7.04 12.69 18.21
N ASN A 227 7.39 11.64 17.45
CA ASN A 227 6.81 10.31 17.57
C ASN A 227 5.27 10.35 17.48
N CYS A 228 4.75 11.06 16.47
CA CYS A 228 3.31 11.08 16.18
C CYS A 228 2.79 9.64 16.04
N ASN A 229 1.79 9.28 16.85
CA ASN A 229 1.17 7.96 16.81
C ASN A 229 -0.30 8.11 16.44
N GLY A 230 -0.74 7.35 15.43
CA GLY A 230 -2.07 7.47 14.84
C GLY A 230 -2.16 8.58 13.79
N ASP A 231 -3.40 8.97 13.48
CA ASP A 231 -3.74 9.94 12.43
C ASP A 231 -3.87 11.38 12.93
N ARG A 232 -3.68 11.62 14.23
CA ARG A 232 -3.76 12.93 14.86
C ARG A 232 -2.46 13.25 15.57
N CYS A 233 -1.82 14.33 15.15
CA CYS A 233 -0.62 14.84 15.78
C CYS A 233 -0.74 16.35 16.05
N PRO A 234 -0.51 16.84 17.28
CA PRO A 234 -0.67 18.26 17.62
C PRO A 234 0.14 19.22 16.75
N GLU A 235 1.30 18.78 16.26
CA GLU A 235 2.21 19.56 15.46
C GLU A 235 1.82 19.60 13.96
N LEU A 236 0.87 18.76 13.54
CA LEU A 236 0.46 18.60 12.15
C LEU A 236 -0.99 19.02 11.94
N GLU A 237 -1.32 19.34 10.68
CA GLU A 237 -2.66 19.76 10.32
C GLU A 237 -3.48 18.51 10.00
N TYR A 238 -4.64 18.42 10.63
CA TYR A 238 -5.58 17.33 10.42
C TYR A 238 -6.72 17.80 9.53
N GLN A 239 -7.09 16.98 8.55
CA GLN A 239 -8.36 17.09 7.84
C GLN A 239 -9.24 15.87 8.09
N GLU A 240 -10.54 16.11 8.21
CA GLU A 240 -11.55 15.05 8.30
C GLU A 240 -11.59 14.23 7.00
N ILE A 241 -11.86 12.93 7.12
CA ILE A 241 -11.89 11.97 5.99
C ILE A 241 -12.89 12.42 4.91
N GLN A 242 -14.03 12.98 5.30
CA GLN A 242 -15.07 13.47 4.38
C GLN A 242 -14.56 14.61 3.49
N ASN A 243 -13.63 15.44 3.98
CA ASN A 243 -12.99 16.49 3.18
C ASN A 243 -11.98 15.86 2.21
N GLY A 244 -11.14 14.94 2.69
CA GLY A 244 -10.19 14.21 1.85
C GLY A 244 -10.89 13.43 0.73
N ASN A 245 -12.07 12.87 1.00
CA ASN A 245 -12.92 12.20 0.01
C ASN A 245 -13.41 13.09 -1.14
N GLN A 246 -13.35 14.43 -0.99
CA GLN A 246 -13.63 15.36 -2.10
C GLN A 246 -12.41 15.56 -3.02
N CYS A 247 -11.21 15.20 -2.54
CA CYS A 247 -9.97 15.31 -3.30
C CYS A 247 -9.72 14.08 -4.20
N ILE A 248 -10.68 13.75 -5.06
CA ILE A 248 -10.61 12.58 -5.91
C ILE A 248 -10.77 12.99 -7.37
N LYS A 249 -9.84 12.54 -8.23
CA LYS A 249 -10.02 12.67 -9.67
C LYS A 249 -11.08 11.69 -10.14
N LYS A 250 -12.03 12.21 -10.91
CA LYS A 250 -12.99 11.39 -11.63
C LYS A 250 -12.25 10.58 -12.70
N PRO A 251 -12.70 9.35 -12.99
CA PRO A 251 -12.16 8.57 -14.11
C PRO A 251 -12.19 9.41 -15.39
N THR A 252 -11.06 9.48 -16.08
CA THR A 252 -10.92 10.19 -17.36
C THR A 252 -11.20 9.28 -18.55
N VAL A 253 -11.17 7.97 -18.32
CA VAL A 253 -11.52 6.93 -19.28
C VAL A 253 -12.73 6.18 -18.75
N GLN A 254 -13.69 5.92 -19.63
CA GLN A 254 -14.83 5.08 -19.31
C GLN A 254 -14.48 3.64 -19.65
N GLU A 255 -14.13 2.87 -18.63
CA GLU A 255 -13.87 1.45 -18.75
C GLU A 255 -15.09 0.67 -18.24
N ASP A 256 -15.60 -0.24 -19.07
CA ASP A 256 -16.68 -1.15 -18.68
C ASP A 256 -16.09 -2.28 -17.83
N LEU A 257 -15.90 -1.98 -16.56
CA LEU A 257 -15.46 -2.95 -15.54
C LEU A 257 -16.61 -3.59 -14.79
N ASP A 258 -17.82 -3.09 -15.01
CA ASP A 258 -19.03 -3.41 -14.26
C ASP A 258 -19.97 -4.27 -15.11
N GLY A 259 -19.51 -5.41 -15.61
CA GLY A 259 -20.33 -6.42 -16.29
C GLY A 259 -21.48 -6.98 -15.43
N CYS A 260 -22.45 -6.11 -15.10
CA CYS A 260 -23.79 -6.19 -14.53
C CYS A 260 -24.06 -7.01 -13.24
N LYS A 261 -24.16 -6.31 -12.10
CA LYS A 261 -25.43 -6.01 -11.35
C LYS A 261 -25.13 -5.31 -10.00
N SER A 262 -25.53 -4.04 -9.90
CA SER A 262 -25.81 -3.29 -8.66
C SER A 262 -24.80 -3.39 -7.51
N VAL A 263 -23.57 -2.93 -7.73
CA VAL A 263 -22.84 -2.14 -6.72
C VAL A 263 -22.23 -0.98 -7.48
N GLN A 264 -22.34 0.22 -6.95
CA GLN A 264 -21.73 1.42 -7.52
C GLN A 264 -20.21 1.31 -7.32
N VAL A 265 -19.55 0.46 -8.11
CA VAL A 265 -18.10 0.30 -8.07
C VAL A 265 -17.52 1.46 -8.86
N SER A 266 -16.72 2.29 -8.20
CA SER A 266 -16.00 3.37 -8.87
C SER A 266 -14.86 2.73 -9.67
N PRO A 267 -14.89 2.71 -11.01
CA PRO A 267 -13.81 2.12 -11.80
C PRO A 267 -12.60 3.06 -11.77
N PHE A 268 -11.39 2.48 -11.77
CA PHE A 268 -10.08 3.17 -11.80
C PHE A 268 -9.89 4.37 -10.86
N ARG A 269 -9.32 4.11 -9.67
CA ARG A 269 -8.76 5.16 -8.82
C ARG A 269 -7.24 5.03 -8.79
N PHE A 270 -6.57 5.62 -9.78
CA PHE A 270 -5.22 6.11 -9.53
C PHE A 270 -5.32 7.14 -8.41
N ARG A 271 -4.95 6.78 -7.19
CA ARG A 271 -4.69 7.78 -6.12
C ARG A 271 -3.26 8.28 -6.28
N ALA A 272 -3.04 8.90 -7.43
CA ALA A 272 -2.04 9.93 -7.49
C ALA A 272 -2.66 11.16 -6.81
N ASN A 273 -1.99 11.75 -5.82
CA ASN A 273 -2.36 13.09 -5.37
C ASN A 273 -2.12 14.03 -6.57
N VAL A 274 -3.13 14.84 -6.92
CA VAL A 274 -3.17 15.68 -8.13
C VAL A 274 -3.52 17.11 -7.83
#